data_AF-A0A9D6RJE3-F1
#
_entry.id   AF-A0A9D6RJE3-F1
#
_cell.length_a   1.000
_cell.length_b   1.000
_cell.length_c   1.000
_cell.angle_alpha   90.00
_cell.angle_beta   90.00
_cell.angle_gamma   90.00
#
_symmetry.space_group_name_H-M   'P 1'
#
loop_
_entity.id
_entity.type
_entity.pdbx_description
1 polymer ?
#
loop_
_entity_poly.entity_id
_entity_poly.type
_entity_poly.pdbx_seq_one_letter_code
_entity_poly.pdbx_strand_id
1 'polypeptide(L)'
;MAGVTAQVITIDLNNPRVCIEAVLPASGGYGNFERMARRSDSVAAINGTFFDPPTAVIVCNLVAHGRLLAEGRAGNSLVVDLDGQARLVRTAGHPGRVCDWSRASFAVSGGPTLLAGGAVVLDPSPEGFRDPGLFRPAPRSALGVTDQNKLLMVTIREPIRLIRLAWAMKQLGARDALNLDGGSSSGLYYRGRVLHRPERAMTNLIVVRERAAPRSVEAVSRVP
;
A
#
# COMPACT_ATOMS: atom_id res chain seq x y z
N MET A 1 19.76 12.17 -6.80
CA MET A 1 18.94 11.82 -8.00
C MET A 1 18.80 13.05 -8.88
N ALA A 2 19.40 13.09 -10.06
CA ALA A 2 19.11 14.16 -11.02
C ALA A 2 17.82 13.80 -11.80
N GLY A 3 16.84 14.71 -11.80
CA GLY A 3 15.74 14.73 -12.77
C GLY A 3 14.52 13.83 -12.52
N VAL A 4 14.25 13.37 -11.30
CA VAL A 4 13.02 12.59 -10.98
C VAL A 4 12.37 13.15 -9.73
N THR A 5 11.08 13.51 -9.81
CA THR A 5 10.32 14.06 -8.69
C THR A 5 9.42 13.00 -8.06
N ALA A 6 9.70 12.64 -6.81
CA ALA A 6 8.82 11.75 -6.04
C ALA A 6 7.74 12.58 -5.31
N GLN A 7 6.49 12.17 -5.45
CA GLN A 7 5.43 12.61 -4.54
C GLN A 7 5.35 11.63 -3.38
N VAL A 8 5.44 12.16 -2.16
CA VAL A 8 5.56 11.37 -0.94
C VAL A 8 4.55 11.85 0.08
N ILE A 9 3.80 10.92 0.66
CA ILE A 9 3.04 11.13 1.89
C ILE A 9 3.69 10.27 2.96
N THR A 10 4.06 10.90 4.07
CA THR A 10 4.63 10.22 5.24
C THR A 10 3.58 10.17 6.34
N ILE A 11 3.29 8.98 6.83
CA ILE A 11 2.26 8.71 7.84
C ILE A 11 2.94 8.13 9.07
N ASP A 12 2.70 8.73 10.23
CA ASP A 12 3.18 8.21 11.51
C ASP A 12 2.25 7.12 12.03
N LEU A 13 2.69 5.85 11.97
CA LEU A 13 1.88 4.73 12.45
C LEU A 13 1.88 4.61 13.97
N ASN A 14 2.72 5.37 14.68
CA ASN A 14 2.67 5.45 16.14
C ASN A 14 1.49 6.32 16.63
N ASN A 15 0.84 7.07 15.74
CA ASN A 15 -0.36 7.81 16.08
C ASN A 15 -1.56 6.85 16.17
N PRO A 16 -2.18 6.65 17.34
CA PRO A 16 -3.28 5.69 17.52
C PRO A 16 -4.56 6.06 16.76
N ARG A 17 -4.64 7.29 16.21
CA ARG A 17 -5.75 7.71 15.35
C ARG A 17 -5.55 7.28 13.90
N VAL A 18 -4.33 6.95 13.48
CA VAL A 18 -4.05 6.50 12.11
C VAL A 18 -4.52 5.06 11.94
N CYS A 19 -5.28 4.81 10.88
CA CYS A 19 -5.69 3.48 10.47
C CYS A 19 -5.43 3.31 8.97
N ILE A 20 -4.83 2.17 8.61
CA ILE A 20 -4.61 1.77 7.22
C ILE A 20 -5.67 0.75 6.83
N GLU A 21 -6.30 0.95 5.68
CA GLU A 21 -7.35 0.07 5.17
C GLU A 21 -7.17 -0.22 3.69
N ALA A 22 -7.66 -1.39 3.29
CA ALA A 22 -7.90 -1.72 1.89
C ALA A 22 -9.30 -1.23 1.49
N VAL A 23 -9.41 -0.55 0.35
CA VAL A 23 -10.70 -0.15 -0.22
C VAL A 23 -10.89 -0.84 -1.56
N LEU A 24 -12.01 -1.54 -1.70
CA LEU A 24 -12.45 -2.19 -2.94
C LEU A 24 -13.62 -1.40 -3.55
N PRO A 25 -13.82 -1.45 -4.89
CA PRO A 25 -14.99 -0.90 -5.53
C PRO A 25 -16.28 -1.53 -5.00
N ALA A 26 -17.26 -0.71 -4.61
CA ALA A 26 -18.55 -1.20 -4.10
C ALA A 26 -19.34 -2.06 -5.11
N SER A 27 -19.09 -1.87 -6.42
CA SER A 27 -19.71 -2.66 -7.48
C SER A 27 -19.05 -4.02 -7.73
N GLY A 28 -17.92 -4.30 -7.08
CA GLY A 28 -16.96 -5.29 -7.55
C GLY A 28 -16.22 -4.84 -8.83
N GLY A 29 -15.16 -5.57 -9.17
CA GLY A 29 -14.37 -5.32 -10.39
C GLY A 29 -13.58 -4.01 -10.33
N TYR A 30 -13.90 -3.08 -11.24
CA TYR A 30 -13.17 -1.84 -11.45
C TYR A 30 -13.83 -0.62 -10.79
N GLY A 31 -13.03 0.24 -10.18
CA GLY A 31 -13.46 1.51 -9.60
C GLY A 31 -12.59 2.68 -10.04
N ASN A 32 -13.20 3.87 -10.07
CA ASN A 32 -12.48 5.13 -10.21
C ASN A 32 -11.73 5.48 -8.92
N PHE A 33 -10.43 5.74 -9.03
CA PHE A 33 -9.54 6.04 -7.91
C PHE A 33 -10.06 7.17 -7.01
N GLU A 34 -10.37 8.34 -7.59
CA GLU A 34 -10.77 9.52 -6.82
C GLU A 34 -12.12 9.30 -6.11
N ARG A 35 -13.06 8.64 -6.79
CA ARG A 35 -14.37 8.31 -6.20
C ARG A 35 -14.22 7.34 -5.04
N MET A 36 -13.37 6.32 -5.15
CA MET A 36 -13.09 5.39 -4.06
C MET A 36 -12.43 6.10 -2.88
N ALA A 37 -11.38 6.90 -3.12
CA ALA A 37 -10.66 7.63 -2.08
C ALA A 37 -11.55 8.64 -1.32
N ARG A 38 -12.45 9.34 -2.03
CA ARG A 38 -13.41 10.27 -1.41
C ARG A 38 -14.50 9.54 -0.62
N ARG A 39 -15.03 8.43 -1.13
CA ARG A 39 -16.06 7.64 -0.45
C ARG A 39 -15.55 6.95 0.81
N SER A 40 -14.26 6.65 0.86
CA SER A 40 -13.61 6.07 2.02
C SER A 40 -13.21 7.11 3.07
N ASP A 41 -13.67 8.36 2.99
CA ASP A 41 -13.34 9.43 3.95
C ASP A 41 -11.84 9.45 4.33
N SER A 42 -10.99 9.22 3.32
CA SER A 42 -9.56 9.04 3.54
C SER A 42 -8.85 10.38 3.60
N VAL A 43 -7.83 10.46 4.47
CA VAL A 43 -6.91 11.61 4.48
C VAL A 43 -5.82 11.44 3.42
N ALA A 44 -5.44 10.20 3.12
CA ALA A 44 -4.51 9.85 2.06
C ALA A 44 -4.93 8.55 1.38
N ALA A 45 -4.62 8.41 0.10
CA ALA A 45 -4.79 7.14 -0.62
C ALA A 45 -3.72 6.97 -1.68
N ILE A 46 -3.28 5.73 -1.88
CA ILE A 46 -2.45 5.29 -2.99
C ILE A 46 -3.16 4.13 -3.69
N ASN A 47 -2.89 3.93 -4.99
CA ASN A 47 -3.35 2.71 -5.65
C ASN A 47 -2.80 1.48 -4.92
N GLY A 48 -3.47 0.34 -5.01
CA GLY A 48 -3.06 -0.85 -4.27
C GLY A 48 -2.26 -1.85 -5.10
N THR A 49 -2.48 -3.12 -4.80
CA THR A 49 -1.76 -4.26 -5.38
C THR A 49 -2.26 -4.67 -6.77
N PHE A 50 -1.52 -5.57 -7.39
CA PHE A 50 -1.71 -6.07 -8.73
C PHE A 50 -3.02 -6.84 -8.90
N PHE A 51 -3.55 -6.79 -10.11
CA PHE A 51 -4.72 -7.52 -10.53
C PHE A 51 -4.60 -7.88 -12.01
N ASP A 52 -5.29 -8.94 -12.41
CA ASP A 52 -5.40 -9.36 -13.79
C ASP A 52 -6.37 -8.45 -14.58
N PRO A 53 -5.91 -7.69 -15.59
CA PRO A 53 -6.77 -6.72 -16.26
C PRO A 53 -8.01 -7.31 -16.98
N PRO A 54 -7.93 -8.45 -17.67
CA PRO A 54 -9.12 -9.06 -18.27
C PRO A 54 -10.22 -9.41 -17.27
N THR A 55 -9.87 -9.88 -16.07
CA THR A 55 -10.85 -10.42 -15.11
C THR A 55 -11.12 -9.52 -13.89
N ALA A 56 -10.29 -8.49 -13.68
CA ALA A 56 -10.28 -7.65 -12.48
C ALA A 56 -9.96 -8.41 -11.17
N VAL A 57 -9.44 -9.64 -11.25
CA VAL A 57 -9.09 -10.46 -10.08
C VAL A 57 -7.77 -9.96 -9.50
N ILE A 58 -7.75 -9.67 -8.20
CA ILE A 58 -6.53 -9.32 -7.46
C ILE A 58 -5.65 -10.57 -7.33
N VAL A 59 -4.36 -10.47 -7.70
CA VAL A 59 -3.43 -11.61 -7.79
C VAL A 59 -2.42 -11.69 -6.64
N CYS A 60 -2.54 -10.79 -5.69
CA CYS A 60 -1.72 -10.64 -4.50
C CYS A 60 -2.58 -10.76 -3.24
N ASN A 61 -1.98 -11.06 -2.09
CA ASN A 61 -2.72 -11.03 -0.84
C ASN A 61 -3.14 -9.60 -0.47
N LEU A 62 -4.38 -9.45 -0.04
CA LEU A 62 -4.91 -8.22 0.53
C LEU A 62 -5.69 -8.60 1.78
N VAL A 63 -5.36 -7.99 2.91
CA VAL A 63 -5.87 -8.39 4.23
C VAL A 63 -6.35 -7.16 4.97
N ALA A 64 -7.50 -7.28 5.61
CA ALA A 64 -8.02 -6.28 6.54
C ALA A 64 -8.61 -6.98 7.76
N HIS A 65 -8.28 -6.48 8.96
CA HIS A 65 -8.78 -6.98 10.24
C HIS A 65 -8.63 -8.51 10.39
N GLY A 66 -7.45 -9.02 10.05
CA GLY A 66 -7.10 -10.43 10.06
C GLY A 66 -7.84 -11.32 9.06
N ARG A 67 -8.59 -10.73 8.12
CA ARG A 67 -9.33 -11.45 7.09
C ARG A 67 -8.70 -11.24 5.73
N LEU A 68 -8.50 -12.33 5.01
CA LEU A 68 -8.05 -12.32 3.62
C LEU A 68 -9.20 -11.83 2.71
N LEU A 69 -9.02 -10.65 2.11
CA LEU A 69 -9.96 -10.05 1.15
C LEU A 69 -9.70 -10.54 -0.28
N ALA A 70 -8.43 -10.78 -0.61
CA ALA A 70 -7.99 -11.38 -1.86
C ALA A 70 -6.80 -12.29 -1.57
N GLU A 71 -6.74 -13.42 -2.28
CA GLU A 71 -5.65 -14.39 -2.17
C GLU A 71 -4.75 -14.33 -3.40
N GLY A 72 -3.45 -14.31 -3.15
CA GLY A 72 -2.43 -14.44 -4.17
C GLY A 72 -1.25 -15.28 -3.71
N ARG A 73 -0.27 -15.40 -4.58
CA ARG A 73 1.04 -16.02 -4.29
C ARG A 73 2.22 -15.12 -4.65
N ALA A 74 1.96 -14.01 -5.36
CA ALA A 74 2.99 -13.09 -5.81
C ALA A 74 3.29 -12.03 -4.75
N GLY A 75 4.59 -11.76 -4.58
CA GLY A 75 5.09 -10.68 -3.76
C GLY A 75 5.13 -10.97 -2.26
N ASN A 76 6.04 -10.28 -1.58
CA ASN A 76 6.06 -10.23 -0.12
C ASN A 76 5.02 -9.23 0.39
N SER A 77 4.68 -9.34 1.68
CA SER A 77 3.64 -8.53 2.31
C SER A 77 4.23 -7.45 3.18
N LEU A 78 3.74 -6.22 3.05
CA LEU A 78 3.88 -5.22 4.10
C LEU A 78 2.67 -5.37 5.02
N VAL A 79 2.94 -5.67 6.28
CA VAL A 79 1.94 -5.94 7.32
C VAL A 79 1.99 -4.84 8.35
N VAL A 80 0.83 -4.28 8.70
CA VAL A 80 0.63 -3.48 9.92
C VAL A 80 -0.13 -4.35 10.89
N ASP A 81 0.41 -4.56 12.10
CA ASP A 81 -0.26 -5.37 13.11
C ASP A 81 -1.28 -4.58 13.94
N LEU A 82 -1.92 -5.25 14.90
CA LEU A 82 -2.89 -4.65 15.82
C LEU A 82 -2.27 -3.58 16.73
N ASP A 83 -0.96 -3.59 16.92
CA ASP A 83 -0.22 -2.63 17.75
C ASP A 83 0.31 -1.44 16.90
N GLY A 84 -0.05 -1.40 15.61
CA GLY A 84 0.36 -0.35 14.67
C GLY A 84 1.81 -0.51 14.17
N GLN A 85 2.48 -1.62 14.45
CA GLN A 85 3.84 -1.86 13.98
C GLN A 85 3.83 -2.41 12.57
N ALA A 86 4.57 -1.76 11.67
CA ALA A 86 4.69 -2.18 10.29
C ALA A 86 5.99 -2.95 10.00
N ARG A 87 5.89 -4.03 9.25
CA ARG A 87 7.03 -4.87 8.85
C ARG A 87 6.83 -5.55 7.51
N LEU A 88 7.94 -5.88 6.85
CA LEU A 88 7.94 -6.78 5.71
C LEU A 88 7.86 -8.24 6.20
N VAL A 89 6.96 -9.04 5.60
CA VAL A 89 6.79 -10.47 5.86
C VAL A 89 6.93 -11.23 4.55
N ARG A 90 7.81 -12.24 4.56
CA ARG A 90 8.01 -13.12 3.40
C ARG A 90 6.80 -14.01 3.23
N THR A 91 6.06 -13.76 2.15
CA THR A 91 4.81 -14.47 1.82
C THR A 91 4.78 -14.91 0.36
N ALA A 92 5.75 -14.47 -0.45
CA ALA A 92 5.90 -14.92 -1.82
C ALA A 92 5.95 -16.45 -1.93
N GLY A 93 5.30 -16.99 -2.96
CA GLY A 93 5.19 -18.42 -3.22
C GLY A 93 4.12 -19.15 -2.40
N HIS A 94 3.63 -18.56 -1.32
CA HIS A 94 2.67 -19.18 -0.41
C HIS A 94 1.26 -18.63 -0.64
N PRO A 95 0.22 -19.47 -0.73
CA PRO A 95 -1.16 -19.00 -0.72
C PRO A 95 -1.47 -18.18 0.53
N GLY A 96 -2.20 -17.07 0.38
CA GLY A 96 -2.63 -16.25 1.52
C GLY A 96 -3.28 -17.06 2.65
N ARG A 97 -4.10 -18.07 2.36
CA ARG A 97 -4.77 -18.87 3.41
C ARG A 97 -3.84 -19.66 4.33
N VAL A 98 -2.58 -19.89 3.95
CA VAL A 98 -1.61 -20.61 4.80
C VAL A 98 -0.75 -19.65 5.65
N CYS A 99 -0.87 -18.34 5.42
CA CYS A 99 -0.21 -17.33 6.24
C CYS A 99 -1.10 -16.97 7.45
N ASP A 100 -0.47 -16.71 8.60
CA ASP A 100 -1.18 -16.24 9.79
C ASP A 100 -1.42 -14.72 9.72
N TRP A 101 -2.70 -14.35 9.61
CA TRP A 101 -3.16 -12.96 9.57
C TRP A 101 -3.82 -12.52 10.87
N SER A 102 -3.93 -13.36 11.89
CA SER A 102 -4.72 -13.10 13.10
C SER A 102 -4.34 -11.78 13.79
N ARG A 103 -3.07 -11.39 13.71
CA ARG A 103 -2.55 -10.12 14.25
C ARG A 103 -2.38 -9.00 13.21
N ALA A 104 -2.77 -9.20 11.95
CA ALA A 104 -2.69 -8.16 10.92
C ALA A 104 -3.92 -7.25 11.00
N SER A 105 -3.74 -5.98 11.36
CA SER A 105 -4.79 -4.97 11.17
C SER A 105 -4.98 -4.69 9.68
N PHE A 106 -3.88 -4.67 8.93
CA PHE A 106 -3.84 -4.52 7.49
C PHE A 106 -2.62 -5.27 6.92
N ALA A 107 -2.76 -5.88 5.75
CA ALA A 107 -1.61 -6.30 4.96
C ALA A 107 -1.88 -6.17 3.47
N VAL A 108 -0.82 -5.86 2.73
CA VAL A 108 -0.82 -5.89 1.28
C VAL A 108 0.43 -6.60 0.77
N SER A 109 0.24 -7.64 -0.04
CA SER A 109 1.31 -8.17 -0.88
C SER A 109 1.53 -7.24 -2.04
N GLY A 110 2.78 -7.03 -2.40
CA GLY A 110 3.16 -6.39 -3.65
C GLY A 110 4.57 -6.81 -4.00
N GLY A 111 5.12 -6.17 -5.01
CA GLY A 111 6.53 -6.31 -5.28
C GLY A 111 6.91 -5.97 -6.71
N PRO A 112 8.17 -6.25 -7.06
CA PRO A 112 9.16 -6.90 -6.21
C PRO A 112 9.52 -6.09 -4.94
N THR A 113 10.04 -6.76 -3.92
CA THR A 113 10.66 -6.10 -2.77
C THR A 113 11.78 -5.19 -3.28
N LEU A 114 11.72 -3.93 -2.89
CA LEU A 114 12.70 -2.92 -3.25
C LEU A 114 13.81 -2.87 -2.21
N LEU A 115 13.42 -2.86 -0.94
CA LEU A 115 14.31 -2.77 0.22
C LEU A 115 13.89 -3.78 1.28
N ALA A 116 14.90 -4.38 1.92
CA ALA A 116 14.74 -5.14 3.15
C ALA A 116 15.88 -4.78 4.10
N GLY A 117 15.56 -4.39 5.33
CA GLY A 117 16.57 -4.02 6.34
C GLY A 117 17.52 -2.90 5.89
N GLY A 118 17.04 -1.95 5.08
CA GLY A 118 17.80 -0.81 4.55
C GLY A 118 18.70 -1.13 3.34
N ALA A 119 18.73 -2.38 2.88
CA ALA A 119 19.48 -2.82 1.71
C ALA A 119 18.57 -2.94 0.47
N VAL A 120 19.08 -2.56 -0.71
CA VAL A 120 18.40 -2.81 -1.99
C VAL A 120 18.51 -4.31 -2.30
N VAL A 121 17.37 -4.99 -2.38
CA VAL A 121 17.29 -6.46 -2.54
C VAL A 121 16.46 -6.86 -3.76
N LEU A 122 16.42 -6.00 -4.77
CA LEU A 122 15.55 -6.15 -5.94
C LEU A 122 15.83 -7.46 -6.71
N ASP A 123 15.03 -8.48 -6.43
CA ASP A 123 15.01 -9.75 -7.16
C ASP A 123 13.54 -10.18 -7.43
N PRO A 124 13.01 -9.90 -8.63
CA PRO A 124 11.60 -10.15 -8.93
C PRO A 124 11.21 -11.61 -9.14
N SER A 125 12.15 -12.46 -9.56
CA SER A 125 11.84 -13.83 -10.01
C SER A 125 11.34 -14.74 -8.87
N PRO A 126 11.99 -14.78 -7.69
CA PRO A 126 11.51 -15.56 -6.54
C PRO A 126 10.16 -15.07 -6.00
N GLU A 127 9.81 -13.80 -6.25
CA GLU A 127 8.57 -13.20 -5.80
C GLU A 127 7.39 -13.41 -6.76
N GLY A 128 7.58 -14.18 -7.83
CA GLY A 128 6.53 -14.48 -8.80
C GLY A 128 6.29 -13.40 -9.84
N PHE A 129 7.16 -12.38 -9.92
CA PHE A 129 7.07 -11.32 -10.93
C PHE A 129 7.92 -11.67 -12.14
N ARG A 130 7.27 -12.15 -13.20
CA ARG A 130 7.92 -12.56 -14.46
C ARG A 130 7.53 -11.74 -15.68
N ASP A 131 6.54 -10.87 -15.55
CA ASP A 131 6.07 -10.03 -16.66
C ASP A 131 7.17 -9.05 -17.11
N PRO A 132 7.66 -9.15 -18.36
CA PRO A 132 8.64 -8.21 -18.90
C PRO A 132 8.19 -6.74 -18.85
N GLY A 133 6.87 -6.49 -18.90
CA GLY A 133 6.27 -5.17 -18.78
C GLY A 133 6.60 -4.50 -17.45
N LEU A 134 6.68 -5.27 -16.36
CA LEU A 134 7.03 -4.75 -15.03
C LEU A 134 8.44 -4.14 -14.99
N PHE A 135 9.37 -4.61 -15.83
CA PHE A 135 10.78 -4.18 -15.82
C PHE A 135 11.07 -2.97 -16.73
N ARG A 136 10.11 -2.58 -17.58
CA ARG A 136 10.23 -1.40 -18.45
C ARG A 136 10.11 -0.10 -17.65
N PRO A 137 10.68 1.02 -18.11
CA PRO A 137 10.39 2.32 -17.52
C PRO A 137 8.88 2.60 -17.51
N ALA A 138 8.34 2.98 -16.36
CA ALA A 138 6.92 3.31 -16.19
C ALA A 138 6.77 4.24 -14.97
N PRO A 139 5.65 4.99 -14.85
CA PRO A 139 5.23 5.54 -13.58
C PRO A 139 5.21 4.45 -12.50
N ARG A 140 5.57 4.79 -11.28
CA ARG A 140 5.71 3.82 -10.18
C ARG A 140 4.96 4.26 -8.94
N SER A 141 4.50 3.26 -8.20
CA SER A 141 3.95 3.39 -6.85
C SER A 141 4.68 2.44 -5.92
N ALA A 142 4.93 2.86 -4.69
CA ALA A 142 5.58 2.05 -3.68
C ALA A 142 5.03 2.34 -2.28
N LEU A 143 5.11 1.32 -1.43
CA LEU A 143 5.03 1.50 0.01
C LEU A 143 6.39 1.23 0.64
N GLY A 144 6.71 1.98 1.67
CA GLY A 144 7.86 1.70 2.53
C GLY A 144 7.57 2.01 3.98
N VAL A 145 8.37 1.44 4.86
CA VAL A 145 8.34 1.68 6.31
C VAL A 145 9.72 2.11 6.76
N THR A 146 9.82 3.15 7.59
CA THR A 146 11.07 3.60 8.18
C THR A 146 11.32 2.92 9.54
N ASP A 147 12.55 2.99 10.07
CA ASP A 147 12.86 2.47 11.41
C ASP A 147 12.07 3.15 12.54
N GLN A 148 11.48 4.33 12.28
CA GLN A 148 10.63 5.06 13.23
C GLN A 148 9.14 4.72 13.06
N ASN A 149 8.82 3.60 12.41
CA ASN A 149 7.45 3.14 12.16
C ASN A 149 6.61 4.18 11.40
N LYS A 150 7.21 4.84 10.40
CA LYS A 150 6.48 5.72 9.47
C LYS A 150 6.21 5.00 8.17
N LEU A 151 4.97 4.99 7.72
CA LEU A 151 4.58 4.51 6.40
C LEU A 151 4.85 5.61 5.36
N LEU A 152 5.47 5.23 4.25
CA LEU A 152 5.70 6.08 3.09
C LEU A 152 4.80 5.61 1.95
N MET A 153 3.92 6.48 1.48
CA MET A 153 3.21 6.31 0.20
C MET A 153 3.92 7.14 -0.86
N VAL A 154 4.52 6.47 -1.84
CA VAL A 154 5.38 7.12 -2.83
C VAL A 154 4.85 6.86 -4.23
N THR A 155 4.75 7.92 -5.03
CA THR A 155 4.59 7.78 -6.48
C THR A 155 5.61 8.62 -7.24
N ILE A 156 6.01 8.13 -8.40
CA ILE A 156 6.88 8.82 -9.36
C ILE A 156 6.16 8.80 -10.70
N ARG A 157 5.96 9.96 -11.31
CA ARG A 157 5.21 10.12 -12.58
C ARG A 157 6.09 9.82 -13.78
N GLU A 158 7.35 10.21 -13.71
CA GLU A 158 8.32 9.99 -14.76
C GLU A 158 8.55 8.49 -14.97
N PRO A 159 8.61 8.01 -16.23
CA PRO A 159 8.90 6.61 -16.50
C PRO A 159 10.27 6.20 -15.96
N ILE A 160 10.30 5.41 -14.89
CA ILE A 160 11.54 4.92 -14.26
C ILE A 160 11.56 3.40 -14.15
N ARG A 161 12.78 2.84 -14.13
CA ARG A 161 13.02 1.42 -13.82
C ARG A 161 12.90 1.18 -12.31
N LEU A 162 12.53 -0.03 -11.92
CA LEU A 162 12.40 -0.46 -10.51
C LEU A 162 13.65 -0.18 -9.67
N ILE A 163 14.85 -0.34 -10.23
CA ILE A 163 16.09 -0.04 -9.51
C ILE A 163 16.17 1.43 -9.08
N ARG A 164 15.67 2.36 -9.89
CA ARG A 164 15.62 3.79 -9.53
C ARG A 164 14.60 4.05 -8.43
N LEU A 165 13.48 3.33 -8.44
CA LEU A 165 12.48 3.38 -7.36
C LEU A 165 13.07 2.85 -6.04
N ALA A 166 13.81 1.74 -6.06
CA ALA A 166 14.48 1.21 -4.88
C ALA A 166 15.46 2.21 -4.26
N TRP A 167 16.29 2.85 -5.09
CA TRP A 167 17.19 3.91 -4.62
C TRP A 167 16.44 5.16 -4.13
N ALA A 168 15.31 5.51 -4.73
CA ALA A 168 14.47 6.61 -4.24
C ALA A 168 13.90 6.30 -2.86
N MET A 169 13.33 5.10 -2.66
CA MET A 169 12.83 4.66 -1.35
C MET A 169 13.93 4.67 -0.28
N LYS A 170 15.15 4.26 -0.65
CA LYS A 170 16.29 4.26 0.28
C LYS A 170 16.68 5.69 0.70
N GLN A 171 16.72 6.61 -0.25
CA GLN A 171 16.98 8.03 0.03
C GLN A 171 15.88 8.68 0.86
N LEU A 172 14.64 8.21 0.74
CA LEU A 172 13.51 8.65 1.57
C LEU A 172 13.53 8.05 2.99
N GLY A 173 14.52 7.21 3.33
CA GLY A 173 14.67 6.62 4.65
C GLY A 173 13.84 5.35 4.89
N ALA A 174 13.35 4.70 3.83
CA ALA A 174 12.70 3.40 3.99
C ALA A 174 13.71 2.33 4.43
N ARG A 175 13.36 1.61 5.50
CA ARG A 175 14.03 0.38 5.93
C ARG A 175 13.57 -0.78 5.06
N ASP A 176 12.25 -0.97 4.97
CA ASP A 176 11.62 -1.96 4.12
C ASP A 176 10.74 -1.26 3.08
N ALA A 177 10.71 -1.76 1.86
CA ALA A 177 9.86 -1.22 0.80
C ALA A 177 9.50 -2.26 -0.25
N LEU A 178 8.29 -2.15 -0.79
CA LEU A 178 7.80 -2.94 -1.91
C LEU A 178 7.21 -2.06 -3.00
N ASN A 179 7.32 -2.53 -4.25
CA ASN A 179 6.64 -1.92 -5.38
C ASN A 179 5.15 -2.32 -5.39
N LEU A 180 4.27 -1.38 -5.74
CA LEU A 180 2.85 -1.63 -5.95
C LEU A 180 2.54 -1.73 -7.45
N ASP A 181 1.26 -1.93 -7.79
CA ASP A 181 0.85 -1.80 -9.19
C ASP A 181 1.21 -0.40 -9.72
N GLY A 182 1.74 -0.33 -10.93
CA GLY A 182 2.36 0.88 -11.48
C GLY A 182 1.72 1.33 -12.78
N GLY A 183 2.49 2.07 -13.58
CA GLY A 183 2.04 2.54 -14.89
C GLY A 183 0.76 3.34 -14.77
N SER A 184 -0.22 3.01 -15.61
CA SER A 184 -1.54 3.66 -15.65
C SER A 184 -2.34 3.53 -14.35
N SER A 185 -1.99 2.61 -13.45
CA SER A 185 -2.60 2.52 -12.11
C SER A 185 -2.05 3.53 -11.10
N SER A 186 -0.90 4.15 -11.38
CA SER A 186 -0.21 4.97 -10.38
C SER A 186 -1.10 6.14 -9.95
N GLY A 187 -1.46 6.16 -8.67
CA GLY A 187 -2.42 7.11 -8.14
C GLY A 187 -2.07 7.51 -6.72
N LEU A 188 -2.17 8.80 -6.40
CA LEU A 188 -1.90 9.36 -5.08
C LEU A 188 -2.89 10.47 -4.77
N TYR A 189 -3.46 10.45 -3.57
CA TYR A 189 -4.48 11.38 -3.11
C TYR A 189 -4.14 11.82 -1.68
N TYR A 190 -4.38 13.10 -1.40
CA TYR A 190 -4.22 13.68 -0.07
C TYR A 190 -5.25 14.78 0.16
N ARG A 191 -5.99 14.69 1.28
CA ARG A 191 -6.94 15.71 1.78
C ARG A 191 -7.79 16.36 0.70
N GLY A 192 -8.54 15.53 -0.04
CA GLY A 192 -9.47 16.03 -1.06
C GLY A 192 -8.83 16.33 -2.42
N ARG A 193 -7.52 16.13 -2.59
CA ARG A 193 -6.78 16.43 -3.83
C ARG A 193 -6.07 15.21 -4.38
N VAL A 194 -6.22 14.97 -5.68
CA VAL A 194 -5.43 13.98 -6.41
C VAL A 194 -4.07 14.58 -6.76
N LEU A 195 -3.00 14.05 -6.16
CA LEU A 195 -1.63 14.46 -6.40
C LEU A 195 -1.03 13.75 -7.62
N HIS A 196 -1.36 12.46 -7.79
CA HIS A 196 -1.06 11.63 -8.95
C HIS A 196 -2.37 11.04 -9.48
N ARG A 197 -2.77 11.45 -10.70
CA ARG A 197 -3.99 10.96 -11.34
C ARG A 197 -3.67 9.68 -12.13
N PRO A 198 -4.32 8.54 -11.80
CA PRO A 198 -4.19 7.33 -12.61
C PRO A 198 -4.92 7.49 -13.95
N GLU A 199 -4.45 6.76 -14.95
CA GLU A 199 -4.98 6.75 -16.31
C GLU A 199 -6.04 5.65 -16.51
N ARG A 200 -6.11 4.67 -15.60
CA ARG A 200 -7.11 3.60 -15.63
C ARG A 200 -7.87 3.43 -14.32
N ALA A 201 -9.02 2.76 -14.42
CA ALA A 201 -9.71 2.22 -13.26
C ALA A 201 -8.93 1.06 -12.64
N MET A 202 -9.17 0.79 -11.36
CA MET A 202 -8.45 -0.21 -10.58
C MET A 202 -9.34 -0.94 -9.59
N THR A 203 -8.84 -2.03 -9.03
CA THR A 203 -9.62 -2.97 -8.21
C THR A 203 -9.45 -2.74 -6.72
N ASN A 204 -8.42 -2.01 -6.30
CA ASN A 204 -8.14 -1.79 -4.90
C ASN A 204 -7.28 -0.53 -4.66
N LEU A 205 -7.53 0.12 -3.52
CA LEU A 205 -6.71 1.20 -2.96
C LEU A 205 -6.20 0.81 -1.59
N ILE A 206 -5.12 1.48 -1.20
CA ILE A 206 -4.66 1.52 0.19
C ILE A 206 -4.91 2.92 0.67
N VAL A 207 -5.68 3.05 1.75
CA VAL A 207 -6.10 4.34 2.27
C VAL A 207 -5.63 4.51 3.71
N VAL A 208 -5.44 5.77 4.08
CA VAL A 208 -5.22 6.20 5.46
C VAL A 208 -6.43 6.96 5.90
N ARG A 209 -6.98 6.58 7.05
CA ARG A 209 -8.00 7.33 7.76
C ARG A 209 -7.45 7.84 9.08
N GLU A 210 -7.98 8.96 9.53
CA GLU A 210 -7.81 9.42 10.91
C GLU A 210 -9.12 9.14 11.66
N ARG A 211 -9.05 8.29 12.69
CA ARG A 211 -10.18 8.08 13.60
C ARG A 211 -10.46 9.39 14.34
N ALA A 212 -11.75 9.68 14.54
CA ALA A 212 -12.16 10.76 15.43
C ALA A 212 -11.54 10.57 16.81
N ALA A 213 -11.22 11.67 17.50
CA ALA A 213 -10.77 11.61 18.88
C ALA A 213 -11.77 10.79 19.71
N PRO A 214 -11.32 9.94 20.65
CA PRO A 214 -12.24 9.26 21.55
C PRO A 214 -13.12 10.33 22.20
N ARG A 215 -14.45 10.17 22.10
CA ARG A 215 -15.35 11.01 22.89
C ARG A 215 -15.08 10.66 24.34
N SER A 216 -14.62 11.63 25.13
CA SER A 216 -14.57 11.48 26.59
C SER A 216 -16.00 11.27 27.06
N VAL A 217 -16.33 10.03 27.41
CA VAL A 217 -17.60 9.72 28.07
C VAL A 217 -17.46 10.23 29.49
N GLU A 218 -17.99 11.42 29.77
CA GLU A 218 -18.30 11.82 31.13
C GLU A 218 -19.60 11.11 31.51
N ALA A 219 -19.52 10.14 32.41
CA ALA A 219 -20.70 9.56 33.02
C ALA A 219 -21.42 10.66 33.82
N VAL A 220 -22.54 11.16 33.31
CA VAL A 220 -23.43 12.01 34.10
C VAL A 220 -24.32 11.08 34.94
N SER A 221 -23.86 10.74 36.14
CA SER A 221 -24.73 10.13 37.14
C SER A 221 -25.62 11.22 37.74
N ARG A 222 -26.94 11.08 37.60
CA ARG A 222 -27.88 11.80 38.49
C ARG A 222 -27.86 11.09 39.84
N VAL A 223 -27.36 11.77 40.86
CA VAL A 223 -27.53 11.38 42.25
C VAL A 223 -28.85 12.01 42.73
N PRO A 224 -29.73 11.26 43.45
CA PRO A 224 -30.96 11.81 44.00
C PRO A 224 -30.73 12.96 44.98
#